data_AF-A0A0L7KXT1-F1
#
_entry.id   AF-A0A0L7KXT1-F1
#
_cell.length_a   1.000
_cell.length_b   1.000
_cell.length_c   1.000
_cell.angle_alpha   90.00
_cell.angle_beta   90.00
_cell.angle_gamma   90.00
#
_symmetry.space_group_name_H-M   'P 1'
#
loop_
_entity.id
_entity.type
_entity.pdbx_description
1 polymer ?
#
loop_
_entity_poly.entity_id
_entity_poly.type
_entity_poly.pdbx_seq_one_letter_code
_entity_poly.pdbx_strand_id
1 'polypeptide(L)'
;RAELPWHALIYKKTFTPYVPICGGSLISTTVVLSVAHCFWTENEKQLPASQFAVAVGKLHRPWNDPTDEAQKSDMAIWAPHPSDEKASQTLQVIEIPYMDVRTCINTSPIDFRAYITSDQFCAGTQQCKLYVSQYI
;
A
#
# COMPACT_ATOMS: atom_id res chain seq x y z
N ARG A 1 16.29 -6.34 13.25
CA ARG A 1 16.79 -6.48 11.85
C ARG A 1 15.58 -6.26 10.95
N ALA A 2 15.68 -5.59 9.79
CA ALA A 2 14.54 -5.45 8.89
C ALA A 2 14.28 -6.79 8.18
N GLU A 3 13.17 -7.46 8.50
CA GLU A 3 12.87 -8.82 8.01
C GLU A 3 12.14 -8.81 6.65
N LEU A 4 11.61 -7.66 6.24
CA LEU A 4 10.98 -7.41 4.94
C LEU A 4 11.75 -6.33 4.18
N PRO A 5 12.93 -6.62 3.60
CA PRO A 5 13.78 -5.61 2.96
C PRO A 5 13.16 -4.97 1.71
N TRP A 6 12.12 -5.59 1.12
CA TRP A 6 11.32 -5.00 0.03
C TRP A 6 10.21 -4.06 0.52
N HIS A 7 9.94 -3.96 1.82
CA HIS A 7 8.85 -3.10 2.32
C HIS A 7 9.21 -1.61 2.15
N ALA A 8 8.36 -0.91 1.40
CA ALA A 8 8.43 0.52 1.17
C ALA A 8 7.28 1.25 1.87
N LEU A 9 7.57 2.44 2.39
CA LEU A 9 6.58 3.40 2.90
C LEU A 9 6.59 4.64 2.00
N ILE A 10 5.40 5.08 1.59
CA ILE A 10 5.17 6.23 0.72
C ILE A 10 4.66 7.39 1.55
N TYR A 11 5.34 8.52 1.45
CA TYR A 11 5.17 9.72 2.27
C TYR A 11 4.66 10.89 1.44
N LYS A 12 3.68 11.62 1.98
CA LYS A 12 3.22 12.89 1.39
C LYS A 12 3.95 14.07 2.02
N LYS A 13 4.67 14.83 1.20
CA LYS A 13 5.51 15.99 1.58
C LYS A 13 4.72 17.26 1.90
N THR A 14 3.41 17.28 1.62
CA THR A 14 2.53 18.41 1.92
C THR A 14 2.22 18.56 3.42
N PHE A 15 2.66 17.61 4.24
CA PHE A 15 2.58 17.65 5.70
C PHE A 15 3.97 17.81 6.31
N THR A 16 4.05 18.50 7.46
CA THR A 16 5.29 18.72 8.21
C THR A 16 5.13 18.17 9.63
N PRO A 17 5.87 17.11 10.05
CA PRO A 17 6.76 16.28 9.23
C PRO A 17 6.00 15.46 8.17
N TYR A 18 6.74 14.89 7.21
CA TYR A 18 6.15 14.05 6.16
C TYR A 18 5.39 12.86 6.76
N VAL A 19 4.15 12.65 6.31
CA VAL A 19 3.24 11.62 6.81
C VAL A 19 3.24 10.42 5.85
N PRO A 20 3.42 9.17 6.34
CA PRO A 20 3.27 7.97 5.52
C PRO A 20 1.79 7.74 5.23
N ILE A 21 1.42 7.75 3.95
CA ILE A 21 0.05 7.55 3.49
C ILE A 21 -0.22 6.10 3.07
N CYS A 22 0.78 5.43 2.49
CA CYS A 22 0.63 4.11 1.89
C CYS A 22 1.88 3.24 2.08
N GLY A 23 1.70 1.93 1.89
CA GLY A 23 2.79 0.97 1.72
C GLY A 23 3.03 0.64 0.24
N GLY A 24 4.16 0.02 -0.04
CA GLY A 24 4.51 -0.56 -1.33
C GLY A 24 5.57 -1.65 -1.22
N SER A 25 5.92 -2.24 -2.35
CA SER A 25 6.93 -3.30 -2.47
C SER A 25 7.99 -2.90 -3.50
N LEU A 26 9.26 -2.91 -3.09
CA LEU A 26 10.40 -2.73 -3.98
C LEU A 26 10.55 -3.95 -4.90
N ILE A 27 10.22 -3.78 -6.19
CA ILE A 27 10.26 -4.86 -7.21
C ILE A 27 11.50 -4.78 -8.11
N SER A 28 12.21 -3.65 -8.10
CA SER A 28 13.56 -3.51 -8.68
C SER A 28 14.36 -2.50 -7.85
N THR A 29 15.64 -2.31 -8.16
CA THR A 29 16.49 -1.31 -7.48
C THR A 29 16.00 0.14 -7.62
N THR A 30 15.03 0.42 -8.50
CA THR A 30 14.50 1.77 -8.76
C THR A 30 12.96 1.84 -8.84
N VAL A 31 12.24 0.71 -8.69
CA VAL A 31 10.79 0.65 -8.86
C VAL A 31 10.11 0.06 -7.62
N VAL A 32 9.15 0.82 -7.08
CA VAL A 32 8.27 0.40 -5.99
C VAL A 32 6.84 0.28 -6.53
N LEU A 33 6.25 -0.89 -6.41
CA LEU A 33 4.84 -1.15 -6.71
C LEU A 33 3.96 -0.71 -5.54
N SER A 34 2.84 -0.06 -5.82
CA SER A 34 1.86 0.41 -4.83
C SER A 34 0.48 0.57 -5.48
N VAL A 35 -0.56 0.65 -4.66
CA VAL A 35 -1.94 0.89 -5.12
C VAL A 35 -2.13 2.34 -5.58
N ALA A 36 -2.99 2.54 -6.58
CA ALA A 36 -3.05 3.82 -7.30
C ALA A 36 -3.66 4.99 -6.50
N HIS A 37 -4.63 4.73 -5.61
CA HIS A 37 -5.33 5.79 -4.85
C HIS A 37 -4.40 6.71 -4.07
N CYS A 38 -3.27 6.18 -3.57
CA CYS A 38 -2.23 6.91 -2.85
C CYS A 38 -1.77 8.19 -3.55
N PHE A 39 -1.90 8.22 -4.88
CA PHE A 39 -1.40 9.27 -5.76
C PHE A 39 -2.52 9.99 -6.51
N TRP A 40 -3.78 9.87 -6.08
CA TRP A 40 -4.94 10.36 -6.82
C TRP A 40 -5.93 11.12 -5.92
N THR A 41 -6.73 12.01 -6.49
CA THR A 41 -7.96 12.54 -5.86
C THR A 41 -9.07 12.70 -6.90
N GLU A 42 -10.33 12.74 -6.45
CA GLU A 42 -11.48 12.98 -7.34
C GLU A 42 -11.36 14.29 -8.13
N ASN A 43 -10.78 15.33 -7.51
CA ASN A 43 -10.68 16.67 -8.08
C ASN A 43 -9.42 16.87 -8.95
N GLU A 44 -8.24 16.53 -8.42
CA GLU A 44 -6.95 16.84 -9.07
C GLU A 44 -6.47 15.73 -10.02
N LYS A 45 -7.19 14.61 -10.09
CA LYS A 45 -6.74 13.36 -10.76
C LYS A 45 -5.40 12.92 -10.19
N GLN A 46 -4.38 12.66 -11.03
CA GLN A 46 -3.06 12.26 -10.58
C GLN A 46 -2.34 13.42 -9.87
N LEU A 47 -2.04 13.24 -8.60
CA LEU A 47 -1.27 14.18 -7.79
C LEU A 47 0.20 14.24 -8.30
N PRO A 48 0.80 15.44 -8.39
CA PRO A 48 2.15 15.59 -8.94
C PRO A 48 3.21 14.91 -8.06
N ALA A 49 4.12 14.16 -8.69
CA ALA A 49 5.08 13.31 -7.99
C ALA A 49 6.04 14.05 -7.04
N SER A 50 6.24 15.36 -7.25
CA SER A 50 6.95 16.23 -6.32
C SER A 50 6.33 16.27 -4.90
N GLN A 51 5.04 15.97 -4.75
CA GLN A 51 4.38 15.82 -3.43
C GLN A 51 4.77 14.54 -2.69
N PHE A 52 5.49 13.58 -3.29
CA PHE A 52 5.72 12.25 -2.70
C PHE A 52 7.20 11.86 -2.61
N ALA A 53 7.54 11.22 -1.49
CA ALA A 53 8.82 10.56 -1.25
C ALA A 53 8.57 9.10 -0.85
N VAL A 54 9.51 8.22 -1.14
CA VAL A 54 9.50 6.81 -0.71
C VAL A 54 10.67 6.55 0.23
N ALA A 55 10.47 5.65 1.20
CA ALA A 55 11.53 5.13 2.03
C ALA A 55 11.46 3.61 2.18
N VAL A 56 12.61 2.94 2.14
CA VAL A 56 12.75 1.48 2.23
C VAL A 56 13.66 1.14 3.41
N GLY A 57 13.37 0.03 4.10
CA GLY A 57 14.14 -0.42 5.27
C GLY A 57 13.78 0.27 6.59
N LYS A 58 12.68 1.04 6.63
CA LYS A 58 12.13 1.62 7.87
C LYS A 58 11.43 0.57 8.72
N LEU A 59 11.73 0.55 10.03
CA LEU A 59 10.94 -0.17 11.03
C LEU A 59 9.85 0.74 11.61
N HIS A 60 10.11 2.05 11.69
CA HIS A 60 9.24 3.03 12.33
C HIS A 60 8.61 4.02 11.32
N ARG A 61 7.39 4.47 11.60
CA ARG A 61 6.65 5.37 10.68
C ARG A 61 7.16 6.81 10.58
N PRO A 62 7.76 7.46 11.60
CA PRO A 62 8.25 8.84 11.45
C PRO A 62 9.32 8.94 10.36
N TRP A 63 9.20 9.92 9.46
CA TRP A 63 10.15 10.11 8.35
C TRP A 63 11.60 10.22 8.83
N ASN A 64 11.82 10.94 9.94
CA ASN A 64 13.13 11.12 10.57
C ASN A 64 13.23 10.39 11.92
N ASP A 65 12.75 9.14 11.98
CA ASP A 65 13.08 8.27 13.11
C ASP A 65 14.61 8.03 13.17
N PRO A 66 15.29 8.30 14.29
CA PRO A 66 16.75 8.19 14.39
C PRO A 66 17.25 6.74 14.50
N THR A 67 16.35 5.75 14.62
CA THR A 67 16.72 4.32 14.73
C THR A 67 16.64 3.56 13.40
N ASP A 68 16.16 4.20 12.33
CA ASP A 68 15.97 3.58 11.01
C ASP A 68 17.11 3.95 10.03
N GLU A 69 17.94 2.97 9.65
CA GLU A 69 18.95 3.06 8.58
C GLU A 69 18.30 3.01 7.17
N ALA A 70 17.34 3.90 6.93
CA ALA A 70 16.46 3.83 5.77
C ALA A 70 16.99 4.56 4.53
N GLN A 71 16.88 3.89 3.37
CA GLN A 71 17.07 4.52 2.08
C GLN A 71 15.84 5.37 1.75
N LYS A 72 16.05 6.59 1.24
CA LYS A 72 15.01 7.60 0.98
C LYS A 72 15.19 8.18 -0.43
N SER A 73 14.10 8.36 -1.17
CA SER A 73 14.11 8.95 -2.51
C SER A 73 12.86 9.79 -2.76
N ASP A 74 12.99 10.78 -3.65
CA ASP A 74 11.85 11.37 -4.34
C ASP A 74 11.25 10.37 -5.34
N MET A 75 10.01 10.59 -5.78
CA MET A 75 9.26 9.69 -6.65
C MET A 75 8.98 10.26 -8.04
N ALA A 76 8.78 9.36 -9.00
CA ALA A 76 8.00 9.56 -10.22
C ALA A 76 6.82 8.57 -10.22
N ILE A 77 5.68 8.92 -10.82
CA ILE A 77 4.42 8.17 -10.67
C ILE A 77 3.76 7.94 -12.03
N TRP A 78 3.25 6.72 -12.24
CA TRP A 78 2.49 6.31 -13.42
C TRP A 78 1.39 5.31 -12.95
N ALA A 79 0.12 5.72 -12.98
CA ALA A 79 -1.00 4.90 -12.45
C ALA A 79 -2.39 5.32 -12.97
N PRO A 80 -3.33 4.38 -13.19
CA PRO A 80 -4.79 4.62 -13.28
C PRO A 80 -5.54 4.22 -11.97
N HIS A 81 -6.75 4.78 -11.77
CA HIS A 81 -7.74 4.54 -10.68
C HIS A 81 -7.87 3.11 -10.08
N PRO A 82 -8.38 2.91 -8.82
CA PRO A 82 -8.59 3.80 -7.65
C PRO A 82 -8.06 3.09 -6.36
N SER A 83 -8.74 2.85 -5.20
CA SER A 83 -9.66 3.62 -4.30
C SER A 83 -9.22 3.42 -2.82
N ASP A 84 -9.47 4.38 -1.91
CA ASP A 84 -8.77 4.56 -0.61
C ASP A 84 -9.02 3.58 0.56
N GLU A 85 -8.00 3.38 1.42
CA GLU A 85 -8.13 2.84 2.79
C GLU A 85 -7.14 3.53 3.78
N LYS A 86 -7.37 3.44 5.11
CA LYS A 86 -6.54 4.11 6.16
C LYS A 86 -5.55 3.17 6.85
N ALA A 87 -4.29 3.60 6.98
CA ALA A 87 -3.21 2.80 7.53
C ALA A 87 -3.03 2.88 9.08
N SER A 88 -2.36 1.85 9.64
CA SER A 88 -2.01 1.68 11.06
C SER A 88 -0.89 2.64 11.55
N GLN A 89 -0.34 2.44 12.76
CA GLN A 89 0.76 3.25 13.33
C GLN A 89 2.14 2.56 13.39
N THR A 90 2.21 1.23 13.31
CA THR A 90 3.47 0.47 13.20
C THR A 90 3.53 -0.32 11.90
N LEU A 91 4.66 -0.97 11.61
CA LEU A 91 4.69 -2.11 10.70
C LEU A 91 4.15 -3.34 11.46
N GLN A 92 3.22 -4.06 10.86
CA GLN A 92 2.67 -5.30 11.40
C GLN A 92 2.73 -6.35 10.29
N VAL A 93 3.45 -7.45 10.55
CA VAL A 93 3.40 -8.64 9.71
C VAL A 93 2.25 -9.49 10.22
N ILE A 94 1.35 -9.90 9.33
CA ILE A 94 0.23 -10.79 9.63
C ILE A 94 0.26 -11.88 8.57
N GLU A 95 0.35 -13.14 8.99
CA GLU A 95 0.14 -14.28 8.09
C GLU A 95 -1.35 -14.41 7.80
N ILE A 96 -1.72 -14.39 6.52
CA ILE A 96 -3.10 -14.45 6.07
C ILE A 96 -3.23 -15.55 5.02
N PRO A 97 -4.08 -16.57 5.22
CA PRO A 97 -4.20 -17.67 4.28
C PRO A 97 -4.90 -17.24 2.99
N TYR A 98 -4.55 -17.92 1.89
CA TYR A 98 -5.28 -17.84 0.63
C TYR A 98 -6.75 -18.25 0.82
N MET A 99 -7.65 -17.50 0.19
CA MET A 99 -9.08 -17.79 0.18
C MET A 99 -9.56 -18.04 -1.27
N ASP A 100 -10.31 -19.13 -1.46
CA ASP A 100 -10.98 -19.42 -2.72
C ASP A 100 -11.90 -18.26 -3.16
N VAL A 101 -11.85 -17.92 -4.45
CA VAL A 101 -12.55 -16.78 -5.03
C VAL A 101 -14.08 -16.89 -4.88
N ARG A 102 -14.65 -18.10 -4.96
CA ARG A 102 -16.10 -18.29 -4.82
C ARG A 102 -16.55 -18.10 -3.37
N THR A 103 -15.76 -18.59 -2.43
CA THR A 103 -15.91 -18.34 -0.98
C THR A 103 -15.83 -16.84 -0.71
N CYS A 104 -14.77 -16.19 -1.22
CA CYS A 104 -14.53 -14.75 -1.08
C CYS A 104 -15.72 -13.90 -1.56
N ILE A 105 -16.21 -14.13 -2.78
CA ILE A 105 -17.39 -13.43 -3.33
C ILE A 105 -18.63 -13.68 -2.46
N ASN A 106 -18.85 -14.90 -1.98
CA ASN A 106 -20.01 -15.23 -1.15
C ASN A 106 -19.97 -14.57 0.24
N THR A 107 -18.78 -14.46 0.86
CA THR A 107 -18.60 -13.82 2.17
C THR A 107 -18.47 -12.30 2.09
N SER A 108 -18.20 -11.74 0.91
CA SER A 108 -18.02 -10.29 0.74
C SER A 108 -19.34 -9.52 0.82
N PRO A 109 -19.33 -8.26 1.32
CA PRO A 109 -20.46 -7.34 1.21
C PRO A 109 -20.92 -7.21 -0.24
N ILE A 110 -22.24 -7.14 -0.47
CA ILE A 110 -22.82 -7.18 -1.83
C ILE A 110 -22.23 -6.10 -2.74
N ASP A 111 -22.12 -4.87 -2.24
CA ASP A 111 -21.57 -3.73 -2.97
C ASP A 111 -20.10 -3.90 -3.35
N PHE A 112 -19.36 -4.73 -2.61
CA PHE A 112 -17.94 -5.01 -2.87
C PHE A 112 -17.72 -6.11 -3.92
N ARG A 113 -18.71 -6.98 -4.16
CA ARG A 113 -18.59 -8.13 -5.09
C ARG A 113 -18.31 -7.73 -6.53
N ALA A 114 -18.77 -6.55 -6.95
CA ALA A 114 -18.51 -6.02 -8.28
C ALA A 114 -17.04 -5.64 -8.52
N TYR A 115 -16.25 -5.48 -7.45
CA TYR A 115 -14.82 -5.12 -7.51
C TYR A 115 -13.88 -6.32 -7.33
N ILE A 116 -14.43 -7.54 -7.17
CA ILE A 116 -13.66 -8.79 -7.06
C ILE A 116 -13.49 -9.37 -8.46
N THR A 117 -12.33 -9.15 -9.07
CA THR A 117 -12.03 -9.47 -10.47
C THR A 117 -10.98 -10.59 -10.60
N SER A 118 -10.84 -11.16 -11.81
CA SER A 118 -10.00 -12.35 -12.05
C SER A 118 -8.48 -12.08 -11.99
N ASP A 119 -8.07 -10.82 -11.98
CA ASP A 119 -6.70 -10.32 -11.81
C ASP A 119 -6.34 -10.06 -10.34
N GLN A 120 -7.17 -10.54 -9.40
CA GLN A 120 -6.97 -10.40 -7.96
C GLN A 120 -6.96 -11.76 -7.27
N PHE A 121 -6.27 -11.84 -6.13
CA PHE A 121 -6.45 -12.94 -5.17
C PHE A 121 -7.07 -12.43 -3.87
N CYS A 122 -7.82 -13.31 -3.21
CA CYS A 122 -8.34 -13.06 -1.88
C CYS A 122 -7.44 -13.71 -0.82
N ALA A 123 -7.12 -12.96 0.23
CA ALA A 123 -6.51 -13.49 1.45
C ALA A 123 -7.38 -13.12 2.65
N GLY A 124 -7.66 -14.08 3.52
CA GLY A 124 -8.47 -13.83 4.72
C GLY A 124 -8.92 -15.09 5.44
N THR A 125 -9.42 -14.92 6.66
CA THR A 125 -10.18 -15.97 7.37
C THR A 125 -11.67 -15.69 7.25
N GLN A 126 -12.51 -16.69 7.53
CA GLN A 126 -13.98 -16.53 7.50
C GLN A 126 -14.51 -15.56 8.58
N GLN A 127 -13.66 -15.05 9.47
CA GLN A 127 -14.00 -14.03 10.46
C GLN A 127 -13.36 -12.68 10.08
N CYS A 128 -14.09 -11.93 9.25
CA CYS A 128 -13.99 -10.47 9.07
C CYS A 128 -12.59 -9.83 8.97
N LYS A 129 -11.72 -10.35 8.10
CA LYS A 129 -10.84 -9.52 7.25
C LYS A 129 -10.71 -10.13 5.86
N LEU A 130 -11.14 -9.40 4.85
CA LEU A 130 -10.97 -9.72 3.43
C LEU A 130 -9.96 -8.75 2.84
N TYR A 131 -8.80 -9.26 2.41
CA TYR A 131 -7.83 -8.49 1.66
C TYR A 131 -7.91 -8.90 0.19
N VAL A 132 -8.27 -7.93 -0.64
CA VAL A 132 -8.28 -8.04 -2.11
C VAL A 132 -6.99 -7.40 -2.61
N SER A 133 -6.15 -8.17 -3.30
CA SER A 133 -4.87 -7.70 -3.82
C SER A 133 -4.77 -8.01 -5.30
N GLN A 134 -4.49 -6.97 -6.09
CA GLN A 134 -4.30 -7.06 -7.54
C GLN A 134 -2.92 -7.65 -7.86
N TYR A 135 -2.83 -8.43 -8.94
CA TYR A 135 -1.61 -9.10 -9.36
C TYR A 135 -0.50 -8.15 -9.87
N ILE A 136 0.70 -8.74 -9.96
CA ILE A 136 1.99 -8.14 -10.36
C ILE A 136 2.06 -7.92 -11.88
#